data_AF-A0A250IH45-F1
#
_entry.id   AF-A0A250IH45-F1
#
_cell.length_a   1.000
_cell.length_b   1.000
_cell.length_c   1.000
_cell.angle_alpha   90.00
_cell.angle_beta   90.00
_cell.angle_gamma   90.00
#
_symmetry.space_group_name_H-M   'P 1'
#
loop_
_entity.id
_entity.type
_entity.pdbx_description
1 polymer ?
#
loop_
_entity_poly.entity_id
_entity_poly.type
_entity_poly.pdbx_seq_one_letter_code
_entity_poly.pdbx_strand_id
1 'polypeptide(L)'
;MQRRTFFRSRPGFTTIESLIAAVVFLVGLVGLLSALIQARGATSQARRLMQATDVANDLSEQIQLWNFDDPNKRLDDNVGECASDPLDKDGKLLDPDPDISSGYIACMHGELTLTQDGAKFGGLKTPVFKDADGSETEFKRYYIVHTVNVREGVKRKQVWVKVRYMEAGQPRVVTTQTLLVQMGGV
;
A
#
# COMPACT_ATOMS: atom_id res chain seq x y z
N MET A 1 82.78 29.28 9.20
CA MET A 1 81.44 29.41 8.60
C MET A 1 80.59 28.22 9.04
N GLN A 2 79.65 28.39 9.98
CA GLN A 2 78.74 27.33 10.42
C GLN A 2 77.33 27.59 9.85
N ARG A 3 76.84 26.67 9.02
CA ARG A 3 75.50 26.70 8.42
C ARG A 3 74.50 26.18 9.46
N ARG A 4 73.64 27.05 9.98
CA ARG A 4 72.51 26.64 10.84
C ARG A 4 71.41 26.06 9.95
N THR A 5 71.22 24.75 10.03
CA THR A 5 70.03 24.08 9.48
C THR A 5 68.87 24.31 10.44
N PHE A 6 67.86 25.06 10.01
CA PHE A 6 66.59 25.16 10.71
C PHE A 6 65.81 23.86 10.52
N PHE A 7 65.76 23.03 11.55
CA PHE A 7 64.77 21.96 11.62
C PHE A 7 63.39 22.62 11.82
N ARG A 8 62.54 22.61 10.79
CA ARG A 8 61.11 22.87 10.95
C ARG A 8 60.52 21.73 11.78
N SER A 9 60.03 22.02 12.98
CA SER A 9 59.17 21.08 13.71
C SER A 9 57.94 20.79 12.86
N ARG A 10 57.82 19.55 12.40
CA ARG A 10 56.52 19.00 11.99
C ARG A 10 55.71 18.84 13.27
N PRO A 11 54.52 19.46 13.43
CA PRO A 11 53.68 19.17 14.58
C PRO A 11 53.34 17.68 14.55
N GLY A 12 53.83 16.94 15.55
CA GLY A 12 53.51 15.53 15.74
C GLY A 12 52.07 15.41 16.22
N PHE A 13 51.28 14.55 15.57
CA PHE A 13 49.89 14.26 15.91
C PHE A 13 49.82 13.79 17.37
N THR A 14 49.11 14.53 18.22
CA THR A 14 49.07 14.22 19.65
C THR A 14 48.08 13.08 19.93
N THR A 15 48.31 12.28 20.98
CA THR A 15 47.38 11.23 21.41
C THR A 15 45.98 11.74 21.76
N ILE A 16 45.88 13.03 22.11
CA ILE A 16 44.61 13.72 22.36
C ILE A 16 43.87 13.98 21.04
N GLU A 17 44.58 14.37 19.98
CA GLU A 17 44.01 14.62 18.65
C GLU A 17 43.45 13.33 18.03
N SER A 18 44.15 12.20 18.19
CA SER A 18 43.64 10.90 17.75
C SER A 18 42.41 10.44 18.55
N LEU A 19 42.35 10.74 19.85
CA LEU A 19 41.19 10.43 20.68
C LEU A 19 39.97 11.25 20.27
N ILE A 20 40.15 12.57 20.05
CA ILE A 20 39.07 13.44 19.55
C ILE A 20 38.60 12.96 18.17
N ALA A 21 39.52 12.65 17.25
CA ALA A 21 39.18 12.12 15.94
C ALA A 21 38.39 10.81 16.02
N ALA A 22 38.79 9.90 16.91
CA ALA A 22 38.08 8.64 17.14
C ALA A 22 36.66 8.87 17.67
N VAL A 23 36.46 9.79 18.62
CA VAL A 23 35.13 10.13 19.15
C VAL A 23 34.23 10.71 18.06
N VAL A 24 34.73 11.69 17.30
CA VAL A 24 33.96 12.30 16.20
C VAL A 24 33.62 11.26 15.14
N PHE A 25 34.55 10.36 14.81
CA PHE A 25 34.31 9.28 13.87
C PHE A 25 33.24 8.29 14.37
N LEU A 26 33.28 7.90 15.65
CA LEU A 26 32.28 7.03 16.25
C LEU A 26 30.89 7.67 16.25
N VAL A 27 30.78 8.95 16.61
CA VAL A 27 29.51 9.69 16.53
C VAL A 27 28.99 9.74 15.08
N GLY A 28 29.89 9.97 14.11
CA GLY A 28 29.57 9.93 12.69
C GLY A 28 29.05 8.56 12.22
N LEU A 29 29.69 7.47 12.66
CA LEU A 29 29.28 6.11 12.32
C LEU A 29 27.91 5.75 12.91
N VAL A 30 27.61 6.15 14.15
CA VAL A 30 26.28 5.95 14.76
C VAL A 30 25.20 6.69 13.96
N GLY A 31 25.49 7.92 13.53
CA GLY A 31 24.60 8.68 12.65
C GLY A 31 24.35 7.96 11.32
N LEU A 32 25.41 7.46 10.67
CA LEU A 32 25.29 6.73 9.40
C LEU A 32 24.47 5.43 9.55
N LEU A 33 24.69 4.64 10.61
CA LEU A 33 23.93 3.43 10.86
C LEU A 33 22.44 3.73 11.06
N SER A 34 22.12 4.80 11.79
CA SER A 34 20.74 5.23 12.03
C SER A 34 20.04 5.62 10.72
N ALA A 35 20.75 6.31 9.81
CA ALA A 35 20.23 6.66 8.49
C ALA A 35 19.99 5.43 7.61
N LEU A 36 20.90 4.43 7.65
CA LEU A 36 20.75 3.18 6.89
C LEU A 36 19.54 2.36 7.34
N ILE A 37 19.26 2.31 8.64
CA ILE A 37 18.07 1.62 9.18
C ILE A 37 16.79 2.29 8.67
N GLN A 38 16.72 3.63 8.74
CA GLN A 38 15.58 4.38 8.23
C GLN A 38 15.39 4.20 6.72
N ALA A 39 16.48 4.24 5.95
CA ALA A 39 16.43 4.03 4.50
C ALA A 39 15.89 2.64 4.13
N ARG A 40 16.27 1.59 4.87
CA ARG A 40 15.76 0.22 4.66
C ARG A 40 14.26 0.14 4.97
N GLY A 41 13.83 0.73 6.08
CA GLY A 41 12.42 0.82 6.45
C GLY A 41 11.59 1.45 5.34
N ALA A 42 11.96 2.66 4.91
CA ALA A 42 11.25 3.38 3.84
C ALA A 42 11.17 2.59 2.52
N THR A 43 12.24 1.86 2.15
CA THR A 43 12.25 1.04 0.93
C THR A 43 11.27 -0.13 1.02
N SER A 44 11.18 -0.79 2.18
CA SER A 44 10.22 -1.87 2.40
C SER A 44 8.77 -1.36 2.32
N GLN A 45 8.48 -0.22 2.97
CA GLN A 45 7.16 0.40 2.92
C GLN A 45 6.74 0.75 1.48
N ALA A 46 7.64 1.37 0.71
CA ALA A 46 7.39 1.72 -0.68
C ALA A 46 7.09 0.48 -1.55
N ARG A 47 7.80 -0.64 -1.31
CA ARG A 47 7.56 -1.90 -2.03
C ARG A 47 6.17 -2.47 -1.73
N ARG A 48 5.75 -2.49 -0.46
CA ARG A 48 4.42 -2.98 -0.07
C ARG A 48 3.31 -2.11 -0.65
N LEU A 49 3.51 -0.79 -0.70
CA LEU A 49 2.58 0.13 -1.33
C LEU A 49 2.45 -0.13 -2.85
N MET A 50 3.58 -0.37 -3.53
CA MET A 50 3.58 -0.74 -4.96
C MET A 50 2.84 -2.06 -5.18
N GLN A 51 3.12 -3.09 -4.37
CA GLN A 51 2.43 -4.38 -4.45
C GLN A 51 0.92 -4.24 -4.19
N ALA A 52 0.51 -3.48 -3.18
CA ALA A 52 -0.91 -3.20 -2.93
C ALA A 52 -1.57 -2.51 -4.13
N THR A 53 -0.85 -1.59 -4.78
CA THR A 53 -1.34 -0.88 -5.97
C THR A 53 -1.47 -1.81 -7.16
N ASP A 54 -0.51 -2.69 -7.40
CA ASP A 54 -0.57 -3.70 -8.46
C ASP A 54 -1.74 -4.65 -8.26
N VAL A 55 -1.97 -5.08 -7.01
CA VAL A 55 -3.13 -5.91 -6.62
C VAL A 55 -4.45 -5.17 -6.84
N ALA A 56 -4.49 -3.87 -6.59
CA ALA A 56 -5.67 -3.03 -6.82
C ALA A 56 -5.96 -2.85 -8.31
N ASN A 57 -4.91 -2.66 -9.11
CA ASN A 57 -4.99 -2.51 -10.56
C ASN A 57 -5.42 -3.82 -11.23
N ASP A 58 -4.86 -4.96 -10.83
CA ASP A 58 -5.27 -6.28 -11.31
C ASP A 58 -6.78 -6.49 -11.12
N LEU A 59 -7.31 -6.23 -9.92
CA LEU A 59 -8.75 -6.33 -9.67
C LEU A 59 -9.55 -5.31 -10.50
N SER A 60 -9.05 -4.09 -10.66
CA SER A 60 -9.72 -3.05 -11.47
C SER A 60 -9.82 -3.43 -12.94
N GLU A 61 -8.76 -4.04 -13.49
CA GLU A 61 -8.72 -4.57 -14.86
C GLU A 61 -9.68 -5.75 -15.00
N GLN A 62 -9.69 -6.67 -14.03
CA GLN A 62 -10.64 -7.80 -14.03
C GLN A 62 -12.09 -7.31 -13.99
N ILE A 63 -12.39 -6.29 -13.18
CA ILE A 63 -13.72 -5.67 -13.11
C ILE A 63 -14.15 -5.12 -14.47
N GLN A 64 -13.26 -4.50 -15.24
CA GLN A 64 -13.57 -3.96 -16.57
C GLN A 64 -13.91 -5.05 -17.60
N LEU A 65 -13.48 -6.30 -17.37
CA LEU A 65 -13.80 -7.44 -18.23
C LEU A 65 -15.16 -8.06 -17.90
N TRP A 66 -15.78 -7.70 -16.77
CA TRP A 66 -17.07 -8.24 -16.39
C TRP A 66 -18.20 -7.54 -17.13
N ASN A 67 -19.24 -8.31 -17.47
CA ASN A 67 -20.45 -7.75 -18.06
C ASN A 67 -21.15 -6.83 -17.06
N PHE A 68 -21.75 -5.75 -17.56
CA PHE A 68 -22.46 -4.79 -16.70
C PHE A 68 -23.55 -5.47 -15.86
N ASP A 69 -24.27 -6.41 -16.47
CA ASP A 69 -25.31 -7.24 -15.84
C ASP A 69 -24.76 -8.64 -15.52
N ASP A 70 -23.65 -8.69 -14.78
CA ASP A 70 -22.98 -9.95 -14.43
C ASP A 70 -23.93 -10.92 -13.69
N PRO A 71 -24.19 -12.13 -14.23
CA PRO A 71 -25.07 -13.10 -13.59
C PRO A 71 -24.58 -13.55 -12.21
N ASN A 72 -23.28 -13.44 -11.93
CA ASN A 72 -22.71 -13.78 -10.63
C ASN A 72 -22.86 -12.67 -9.59
N LYS A 73 -23.58 -11.57 -9.90
CA LYS A 73 -23.87 -10.46 -8.99
C LYS A 73 -22.63 -9.76 -8.39
N ARG A 74 -21.46 -9.99 -8.99
CA ARG A 74 -20.20 -9.34 -8.58
C ARG A 74 -20.26 -7.83 -8.74
N LEU A 75 -21.12 -7.33 -9.63
CA LEU A 75 -21.31 -5.90 -9.85
C LEU A 75 -22.63 -5.36 -9.30
N ASP A 76 -23.28 -6.07 -8.36
CA ASP A 76 -24.45 -5.52 -7.68
C ASP A 76 -24.02 -4.42 -6.70
N ASP A 77 -24.90 -3.43 -6.54
CA ASP A 77 -24.64 -2.31 -5.64
C ASP A 77 -24.46 -2.79 -4.20
N ASN A 78 -23.45 -2.25 -3.53
CA ASN A 78 -23.27 -2.49 -2.11
C ASN A 78 -24.38 -1.79 -1.31
N VAL A 79 -24.72 -2.37 -0.16
CA VAL A 79 -25.71 -1.84 0.77
C VAL A 79 -25.08 -1.63 2.14
N GLY A 80 -25.55 -0.62 2.88
CA GLY A 80 -25.02 -0.29 4.20
C GLY A 80 -23.96 0.82 4.16
N GLU A 81 -23.10 0.85 5.17
CA GLU A 81 -22.25 2.01 5.46
C GLU A 81 -21.22 2.34 4.37
N CYS A 82 -20.55 1.33 3.80
CA CYS A 82 -19.61 1.54 2.70
C CYS A 82 -20.28 2.03 1.41
N ALA A 83 -21.60 1.85 1.25
CA ALA A 83 -22.32 2.42 0.11
C ALA A 83 -22.54 3.93 0.28
N SER A 84 -22.80 4.39 1.52
CA SER A 84 -22.92 5.82 1.84
C SER A 84 -21.59 6.55 1.92
N ASP A 85 -20.51 5.86 2.30
CA ASP A 85 -19.17 6.42 2.38
C ASP A 85 -18.13 5.55 1.67
N PRO A 86 -18.15 5.47 0.32
CA PRO A 86 -17.24 4.59 -0.42
C PRO A 86 -15.76 5.00 -0.32
N LEU A 87 -15.48 6.24 0.06
CA LEU A 87 -14.13 6.75 0.22
C LEU A 87 -13.56 6.48 1.62
N ASP A 88 -14.35 5.94 2.55
CA ASP A 88 -13.94 5.71 3.94
C ASP A 88 -13.38 7.00 4.59
N LYS A 89 -14.17 8.08 4.56
CA LYS A 89 -13.82 9.38 5.14
C LYS A 89 -13.59 9.30 6.64
N ASP A 90 -14.30 8.40 7.30
CA ASP A 90 -14.16 8.16 8.74
C ASP A 90 -12.96 7.27 9.08
N GLY A 91 -12.26 6.73 8.08
CA GLY A 91 -11.02 5.97 8.26
C GLY A 91 -11.20 4.60 8.92
N LYS A 92 -12.38 3.98 8.80
CA LYS A 92 -12.75 2.72 9.43
C LYS A 92 -11.86 1.56 9.01
N LEU A 93 -11.32 1.56 7.78
CA LEU A 93 -10.39 0.53 7.34
C LEU A 93 -8.98 0.69 7.92
N LEU A 94 -8.64 1.92 8.32
CA LEU A 94 -7.40 2.26 9.01
C LEU A 94 -7.52 2.15 10.54
N ASP A 95 -8.73 1.89 11.04
CA ASP A 95 -8.94 1.65 12.45
C ASP A 95 -8.29 0.31 12.87
N PRO A 96 -7.44 0.28 13.91
CA PRO A 96 -6.88 -0.95 14.43
C PRO A 96 -7.92 -1.83 15.13
N ASP A 97 -9.07 -1.28 15.53
CA ASP A 97 -10.16 -2.03 16.16
C ASP A 97 -10.86 -2.93 15.11
N PRO A 98 -10.83 -4.27 15.30
CA PRO A 98 -11.50 -5.20 14.39
C PRO A 98 -13.02 -5.02 14.37
N ASP A 99 -13.64 -4.55 15.44
CA ASP A 99 -15.10 -4.40 15.50
C ASP A 99 -15.57 -3.22 14.64
N ILE A 100 -14.80 -2.12 14.64
CA ILE A 100 -15.05 -0.95 13.79
C ILE A 100 -14.84 -1.30 12.31
N SER A 101 -13.71 -1.94 12.00
CA SER A 101 -13.35 -2.26 10.62
C SER A 101 -14.17 -3.41 10.02
N SER A 102 -14.62 -4.38 10.83
CA SER A 102 -15.37 -5.56 10.35
C SER A 102 -16.74 -5.22 9.79
N GLY A 103 -17.49 -4.29 10.43
CA GLY A 103 -18.78 -3.85 9.92
C GLY A 103 -18.68 -3.20 8.54
N TYR A 104 -17.68 -2.33 8.36
CA TYR A 104 -17.39 -1.70 7.09
C TYR A 104 -16.88 -2.71 6.04
N ILE A 105 -16.06 -3.69 6.44
CA ILE A 105 -15.60 -4.77 5.55
C ILE A 105 -16.76 -5.67 5.10
N ALA A 106 -17.69 -5.99 6.00
CA ALA A 106 -18.79 -6.91 5.72
C ALA A 106 -19.77 -6.39 4.66
N CYS A 107 -19.88 -5.07 4.49
CA CYS A 107 -20.74 -4.50 3.46
C CYS A 107 -20.05 -4.42 2.08
N MET A 108 -18.72 -4.54 2.00
CA MET A 108 -17.97 -4.53 0.75
C MET A 108 -17.99 -5.90 0.08
N HIS A 109 -17.86 -5.93 -1.24
CA HIS A 109 -17.52 -7.17 -1.93
C HIS A 109 -16.06 -7.52 -1.65
N GLY A 110 -15.73 -8.81 -1.59
CA GLY A 110 -14.39 -9.29 -1.24
C GLY A 110 -14.04 -10.62 -1.90
N GLU A 111 -13.03 -11.31 -1.35
CA GLU A 111 -12.51 -12.57 -1.90
C GLU A 111 -13.59 -13.66 -2.06
N LEU A 112 -14.57 -13.71 -1.16
CA LEU A 112 -15.71 -14.62 -1.28
C LEU A 112 -16.50 -14.34 -2.56
N THR A 113 -16.87 -13.08 -2.82
CA THR A 113 -17.58 -12.66 -4.04
C THR A 113 -16.80 -12.98 -5.32
N LEU A 114 -15.46 -12.98 -5.26
CA LEU A 114 -14.61 -13.32 -6.40
C LEU A 114 -14.56 -14.81 -6.72
N THR A 115 -14.87 -15.68 -5.75
CA THR A 115 -14.69 -17.14 -5.84
C THR A 115 -15.97 -17.94 -5.70
N GLN A 116 -17.06 -17.30 -5.26
CA GLN A 116 -18.36 -17.91 -5.04
C GLN A 116 -19.04 -18.34 -6.36
N ASP A 117 -19.87 -19.38 -6.29
CA ASP A 117 -20.74 -19.86 -7.38
C ASP A 117 -20.02 -20.19 -8.72
N GLY A 118 -18.76 -20.60 -8.63
CA GLY A 118 -17.95 -20.94 -9.81
C GLY A 118 -17.43 -19.71 -10.57
N ALA A 119 -17.49 -18.53 -9.96
CA ALA A 119 -16.89 -17.31 -10.50
C ALA A 119 -15.41 -17.55 -10.82
N LYS A 120 -15.06 -17.35 -12.09
CA LYS A 120 -13.68 -17.45 -12.57
C LYS A 120 -13.02 -16.08 -12.41
N PHE A 121 -12.47 -15.81 -11.23
CA PHE A 121 -11.55 -14.69 -11.06
C PHE A 121 -10.22 -15.03 -11.74
N GLY A 122 -9.85 -14.24 -12.75
CA GLY A 122 -8.64 -14.42 -13.55
C GLY A 122 -7.39 -13.74 -12.99
N GLY A 123 -7.55 -12.90 -11.96
CA GLY A 123 -6.46 -12.15 -11.33
C GLY A 123 -5.65 -12.97 -10.31
N LEU A 124 -4.80 -12.28 -9.57
CA LEU A 124 -3.88 -12.88 -8.60
C LEU A 124 -4.66 -13.56 -7.46
N LYS A 125 -4.53 -14.88 -7.32
CA LYS A 125 -5.16 -15.61 -6.20
C LYS A 125 -4.35 -15.39 -4.93
N THR A 126 -5.02 -15.05 -3.82
CA THR A 126 -4.42 -14.90 -2.48
C THR A 126 -3.10 -14.13 -2.50
N PRO A 127 -3.14 -12.79 -2.65
CA PRO A 127 -1.95 -11.97 -2.87
C PRO A 127 -1.15 -11.89 -1.56
N VAL A 128 -0.20 -12.82 -1.40
CA VAL A 128 0.75 -12.86 -0.30
C VAL A 128 2.14 -12.67 -0.89
N PHE A 129 2.86 -11.65 -0.42
CA PHE A 129 4.21 -11.36 -0.89
C PHE A 129 5.21 -11.52 0.25
N LYS A 130 6.36 -12.10 -0.09
CA LYS A 130 7.51 -12.25 0.80
C LYS A 130 8.45 -11.08 0.64
N ASP A 131 8.75 -10.43 1.76
CA ASP A 131 9.82 -9.45 1.83
C ASP A 131 11.20 -10.13 1.90
N ALA A 132 12.25 -9.34 1.72
CA ALA A 132 13.63 -9.82 1.69
C ALA A 132 14.11 -10.40 3.04
N ASP A 133 13.43 -10.04 4.13
CA ASP A 133 13.65 -10.57 5.47
C ASP A 133 12.85 -11.86 5.73
N GLY A 134 12.08 -12.33 4.75
CA GLY A 134 11.23 -13.51 4.85
C GLY A 134 9.85 -13.22 5.48
N SER A 135 9.55 -11.98 5.85
CA SER A 135 8.22 -11.63 6.36
C SER A 135 7.18 -11.70 5.24
N GLU A 136 6.03 -12.31 5.53
CA GLU A 136 4.91 -12.38 4.59
C GLU A 136 3.94 -11.24 4.87
N THR A 137 3.54 -10.53 3.81
CA THR A 137 2.46 -9.54 3.85
C THR A 137 1.28 -10.07 3.05
N GLU A 138 0.16 -10.29 3.73
CA GLU A 138 -1.12 -10.62 3.12
C GLU A 138 -1.83 -9.33 2.71
N PHE A 139 -2.29 -9.28 1.45
CA PHE A 139 -3.10 -8.19 0.94
C PHE A 139 -4.55 -8.67 0.82
N LYS A 140 -5.49 -7.91 1.36
CA LYS A 140 -6.93 -8.20 1.30
C LYS A 140 -7.59 -7.23 0.36
N ARG A 141 -8.20 -7.75 -0.70
CA ARG A 141 -8.93 -6.94 -1.67
C ARG A 141 -10.40 -6.86 -1.31
N TYR A 142 -10.92 -5.67 -1.46
CA TYR A 142 -12.32 -5.34 -1.35
C TYR A 142 -12.71 -4.40 -2.47
N TYR A 143 -13.99 -4.35 -2.78
CA TYR A 143 -14.49 -3.34 -3.71
C TYR A 143 -15.94 -2.97 -3.40
N ILE A 144 -16.27 -1.73 -3.75
CA ILE A 144 -17.59 -1.13 -3.56
C ILE A 144 -18.11 -0.72 -4.91
N VAL A 145 -19.33 -1.12 -5.24
CA VAL A 145 -20.03 -0.83 -6.48
C VAL A 145 -21.20 0.09 -6.18
N HIS A 146 -21.34 1.14 -6.98
CA HIS A 146 -22.46 2.06 -6.92
C HIS A 146 -22.95 2.41 -8.32
N THR A 147 -24.20 2.10 -8.60
CA THR A 147 -24.84 2.38 -9.88
C THR A 147 -25.49 3.75 -9.87
N VAL A 148 -25.11 4.58 -10.84
CA VAL A 148 -25.65 5.91 -11.05
C VAL A 148 -26.34 5.96 -12.42
N ASN A 149 -27.60 6.38 -12.43
CA ASN A 149 -28.29 6.74 -13.66
C ASN A 149 -27.74 8.10 -14.13
N VAL A 150 -27.06 8.10 -15.28
CA VAL A 150 -26.43 9.33 -15.81
C VAL A 150 -27.42 10.14 -16.63
N ARG A 151 -28.19 9.45 -17.48
CA ARG A 151 -29.30 9.98 -18.28
C ARG A 151 -30.22 8.83 -18.68
N GLU A 152 -31.34 9.14 -19.33
CA GLU A 152 -32.25 8.12 -19.85
C GLU A 152 -31.49 7.11 -20.73
N GLY A 153 -31.69 5.82 -20.45
CA GLY A 153 -31.01 4.72 -21.14
C GLY A 153 -29.51 4.56 -20.83
N VAL A 154 -28.88 5.37 -19.98
CA VAL A 154 -27.45 5.26 -19.67
C VAL A 154 -27.21 5.10 -18.17
N LYS A 155 -26.63 3.95 -17.80
CA LYS A 155 -26.22 3.64 -16.43
C LYS A 155 -24.70 3.59 -16.34
N ARG A 156 -24.16 4.03 -15.21
CA ARG A 156 -22.74 3.95 -14.89
C ARG A 156 -22.56 3.28 -13.54
N LYS A 157 -21.71 2.25 -13.48
CA LYS A 157 -21.23 1.68 -12.22
C LYS A 157 -19.91 2.36 -11.87
N GLN A 158 -19.86 2.98 -10.70
CA GLN A 158 -18.64 3.45 -10.08
C GLN A 158 -18.14 2.38 -9.15
N VAL A 159 -16.89 1.96 -9.32
CA VAL A 159 -16.30 0.90 -8.51
C VAL A 159 -15.05 1.42 -7.83
N TRP A 160 -15.05 1.40 -6.50
CA TRP A 160 -13.87 1.71 -5.69
C TRP A 160 -13.25 0.40 -5.23
N VAL A 161 -12.03 0.14 -5.68
CA VAL A 161 -11.25 -1.02 -5.26
C VAL A 161 -10.34 -0.61 -4.12
N LYS A 162 -10.37 -1.37 -3.03
CA LYS A 162 -9.59 -1.14 -1.83
C LYS A 162 -8.72 -2.34 -1.52
N VAL A 163 -7.44 -2.10 -1.26
CA VAL A 163 -6.49 -3.15 -0.86
C VAL A 163 -5.96 -2.81 0.51
N ARG A 164 -6.30 -3.64 1.50
CA ARG A 164 -5.87 -3.51 2.89
C ARG A 164 -4.72 -4.46 3.19
N TYR A 165 -3.68 -3.99 3.86
CA TYR A 165 -2.56 -4.79 4.33
C TYR A 165 -2.05 -4.28 5.67
N MET A 166 -1.27 -5.10 6.38
CA MET A 166 -0.66 -4.71 7.66
C MET A 166 0.80 -4.31 7.47
N GLU A 167 1.18 -3.20 8.09
CA GLU A 167 2.53 -2.66 8.08
C GLU A 167 2.92 -2.29 9.51
N ALA A 168 3.93 -2.98 10.06
CA ALA A 168 4.38 -2.78 11.44
C ALA A 168 3.23 -2.79 12.48
N GLY A 169 2.22 -3.64 12.28
CA GLY A 169 1.05 -3.75 13.15
C GLY A 169 -0.04 -2.70 12.91
N GLN A 170 0.15 -1.77 11.97
CA GLN A 170 -0.88 -0.80 11.59
C GLN A 170 -1.51 -1.17 10.23
N PRO A 171 -2.83 -1.00 10.08
CA PRO A 171 -3.48 -1.18 8.80
C PRO A 171 -3.11 -0.06 7.82
N ARG A 172 -2.92 -0.44 6.56
CA ARG A 172 -2.73 0.44 5.41
C ARG A 172 -3.74 0.09 4.35
N VAL A 173 -4.17 1.09 3.58
CA VAL A 173 -5.15 0.92 2.51
C VAL A 173 -4.72 1.68 1.28
N VAL A 174 -4.77 1.02 0.13
CA VAL A 174 -4.74 1.65 -1.19
C VAL A 174 -6.14 1.66 -1.73
N THR A 175 -6.58 2.80 -2.28
CA THR A 175 -7.86 2.92 -2.98
C THR A 175 -7.61 3.34 -4.43
N THR A 176 -8.20 2.61 -5.36
CA THR A 176 -8.27 2.98 -6.78
C THR A 176 -9.73 2.99 -7.23
N GLN A 177 -10.02 3.65 -8.35
CA GLN A 177 -11.38 3.78 -8.88
C GLN A 177 -11.41 3.38 -10.35
N THR A 178 -12.43 2.61 -10.72
CA THR A 178 -12.76 2.26 -12.10
C THR A 178 -14.24 2.53 -12.38
N LEU A 179 -14.58 2.66 -13.66
CA LEU A 179 -15.92 3.01 -14.12
C LEU A 179 -16.36 2.02 -15.20
N LEU A 180 -17.60 1.55 -15.13
CA LEU A 180 -18.25 0.83 -16.20
C LEU A 180 -19.46 1.63 -16.68
N VAL A 181 -19.63 1.74 -17.99
CA VAL A 181 -20.74 2.48 -18.59
C VAL A 181 -21.52 1.53 -19.50
N GLN A 182 -22.83 1.45 -19.29
CA GLN A 182 -23.75 0.80 -20.21
C GLN A 182 -24.50 1.89 -20.96
N MET A 183 -24.31 1.95 -22.28
CA MET A 183 -25.14 2.74 -23.17
C MET A 183 -26.27 1.84 -23.66
N GLY A 184 -27.51 2.15 -23.29
CA GLY A 184 -28.68 1.54 -23.90
C GLY A 184 -28.68 1.88 -25.39
N GLY A 185 -28.75 0.85 -26.23
CA GLY A 185 -29.06 1.03 -27.65
C GLY A 185 -30.46 1.63 -27.75
N VAL A 186 -30.54 2.76 -28.43
CA VAL A 186 -31.82 3.36 -28.88
C VAL A 186 -32.48 2.41 -29.86
#